data_AF-A0A7S4KKW2-F1
#
_entry.id   AF-A0A7S4KKW2-F1
#
_cell.length_a   1.000
_cell.length_b   1.000
_cell.length_c   1.000
_cell.angle_alpha   90.00
_cell.angle_beta   90.00
_cell.angle_gamma   90.00
#
_symmetry.space_group_name_H-M   'P 1'
#
loop_
_entity.id
_entity.type
_entity.pdbx_description
1 polymer ?
#
loop_
_entity_poly.entity_id
_entity_poly.type
_entity_poly.pdbx_seq_one_letter_code
_entity_poly.pdbx_strand_id
1 'polypeptide(L)'
;MPAPGFGDSKKSKFATPPPGSAWAPFGIRSDSKNPRHMISHEQRVKQIEAWMFSDRFKRTFRNYNGEDVARLRGSVEWPRPASSLTAAKLFELIKSLREQDRCTVTFGCLDVAQLTQMVQFAETIYVSGWQASSHHSTLMKPGLDLADYPF
;
A
#
# COMPACT_ATOMS: atom_id res chain seq x y z
N MET A 1 -26.22 -14.88 20.99
CA MET A 1 -25.61 -13.55 20.83
C MET A 1 -25.05 -13.47 19.41
N PRO A 2 -25.68 -12.76 18.47
CA PRO A 2 -25.12 -12.59 17.13
C PRO A 2 -23.84 -11.74 17.20
N ALA A 3 -22.81 -12.10 16.42
CA ALA A 3 -21.54 -11.36 16.34
C ALA A 3 -21.79 -9.90 15.95
N PRO A 4 -20.99 -8.93 16.46
CA PRO A 4 -21.06 -7.55 16.01
C PRO A 4 -20.84 -7.53 14.50
N GLY A 5 -21.89 -7.19 13.74
CA GLY A 5 -21.85 -7.15 12.29
C GLY A 5 -20.72 -6.24 11.82
N PHE A 6 -20.04 -6.64 10.75
CA PHE A 6 -19.11 -5.79 10.01
C PHE A 6 -19.73 -4.41 9.87
N GLY A 7 -19.08 -3.41 10.46
CA GLY A 7 -19.50 -2.02 10.36
C GLY A 7 -19.76 -1.67 8.90
N ASP A 8 -20.92 -1.04 8.66
CA ASP A 8 -21.41 -0.62 7.36
C ASP A 8 -20.27 0.00 6.54
N SER A 9 -19.85 -0.66 5.45
CA SER A 9 -18.67 -0.25 4.66
C SER A 9 -18.80 1.18 4.12
N LYS A 10 -20.04 1.65 3.97
CA LYS A 10 -20.40 3.03 3.58
C LYS A 10 -20.12 4.08 4.66
N LYS A 11 -19.96 3.68 5.93
CA LYS A 11 -19.59 4.56 7.06
C LYS A 11 -18.09 4.53 7.38
N SER A 12 -17.32 3.70 6.70
CA SER A 12 -15.86 3.74 6.80
C SER A 12 -15.36 5.07 6.25
N LYS A 13 -14.66 5.86 7.08
CA LYS A 13 -13.95 7.08 6.68
C LYS A 13 -12.92 6.85 5.56
N PHE A 14 -12.66 5.59 5.20
CA PHE A 14 -11.73 5.14 4.18
C PHE A 14 -12.41 4.58 2.92
N ALA A 15 -13.75 4.56 2.86
CA ALA A 15 -14.47 4.01 1.71
C ALA A 15 -14.49 4.94 0.49
N THR A 16 -14.41 6.26 0.71
CA THR A 16 -14.42 7.25 -0.36
C THR A 16 -13.14 8.10 -0.32
N PRO A 17 -12.28 8.03 -1.35
CA PRO A 17 -11.14 8.92 -1.45
C PRO A 17 -11.60 10.38 -1.61
N PRO A 18 -11.04 11.35 -0.86
CA PRO A 18 -11.30 12.76 -1.12
C PRO A 18 -10.92 13.15 -2.57
N PRO A 19 -11.58 14.13 -3.19
CA PRO A 19 -11.21 14.64 -4.51
C PRO A 19 -9.75 15.13 -4.48
N GLY A 20 -8.92 14.63 -5.41
CA GLY A 20 -7.48 14.95 -5.45
C GLY A 20 -6.62 14.14 -4.47
N SER A 21 -7.19 13.22 -3.69
CA SER A 21 -6.39 12.31 -2.88
C SER A 21 -5.60 11.36 -3.79
N ALA A 22 -4.28 11.34 -3.60
CA ALA A 22 -3.36 10.62 -4.44
C ALA A 22 -3.53 9.09 -4.38
N TRP A 23 -4.52 8.54 -3.63
CA TRP A 23 -4.72 7.12 -3.39
C TRP A 23 -6.01 6.53 -3.95
N ALA A 24 -6.87 7.34 -4.59
CA ALA A 24 -7.99 6.80 -5.35
C ALA A 24 -7.47 5.70 -6.31
N PRO A 25 -8.19 4.57 -6.44
CA PRO A 25 -7.82 3.56 -7.40
C PRO A 25 -7.84 4.21 -8.78
N PHE A 26 -6.66 4.42 -9.39
CA PHE A 26 -6.56 4.67 -10.81
C PHE A 26 -7.22 3.46 -11.50
N GLY A 27 -8.42 3.67 -12.00
CA GLY A 27 -9.43 2.64 -12.25
C GLY A 27 -10.81 3.23 -12.52
N ILE A 28 -11.10 4.45 -12.05
CA ILE A 28 -11.92 5.36 -12.84
C ILE A 28 -11.08 5.71 -14.06
N ARG A 29 -11.55 5.26 -15.24
CA ARG A 29 -10.98 5.57 -16.54
C ARG A 29 -10.57 7.04 -16.56
N SER A 30 -9.35 7.34 -17.02
CA SER A 30 -9.03 8.70 -17.41
C SER A 30 -10.14 9.19 -18.34
N ASP A 31 -10.88 10.23 -17.94
CA ASP A 31 -11.88 10.92 -18.77
C ASP A 31 -11.23 11.68 -19.95
N SER A 32 -10.00 11.31 -20.33
CA SER A 32 -9.37 11.86 -21.51
C SER A 32 -9.87 11.11 -22.74
N LYS A 33 -10.67 11.80 -23.56
CA LYS A 33 -10.95 11.49 -24.98
C LYS A 33 -9.69 11.43 -25.87
N ASN A 34 -8.48 11.36 -25.30
CA ASN A 34 -7.21 11.26 -26.00
C ASN A 34 -6.62 9.86 -25.81
N PRO A 35 -6.50 9.06 -26.90
CA PRO A 35 -5.92 7.74 -26.82
C PRO A 35 -4.39 7.85 -26.89
N ARG A 36 -3.73 8.26 -25.79
CA ARG A 36 -2.28 8.12 -25.64
C ARG A 36 -1.93 7.88 -24.18
N HIS A 37 -1.67 6.63 -23.81
CA HIS A 37 -1.00 6.21 -22.56
C HIS A 37 0.46 6.71 -22.47
N MET A 38 0.74 7.88 -23.04
CA MET A 38 2.08 8.36 -23.37
C MET A 38 2.17 9.83 -22.98
N ILE A 39 2.40 10.05 -21.68
CA ILE A 39 2.78 11.34 -21.13
C ILE A 39 4.21 11.66 -21.58
N SER A 40 4.47 12.93 -21.92
CA SER A 40 5.82 13.36 -22.28
C SER A 40 6.80 13.11 -21.13
N HIS A 41 8.07 12.81 -21.45
CA HIS A 41 9.10 12.57 -20.43
C HIS A 41 9.18 13.73 -19.42
N GLU A 42 9.15 14.97 -19.89
CA GLU A 42 9.17 16.17 -19.03
C GLU A 42 7.97 16.24 -18.08
N GLN A 43 6.78 15.91 -18.58
CA GLN A 43 5.56 15.89 -17.76
C GLN A 43 5.63 14.80 -16.70
N ARG A 44 6.21 13.64 -17.03
CA ARG A 44 6.43 12.54 -16.10
C ARG A 44 7.41 12.93 -14.99
N VAL A 45 8.52 13.58 -15.34
CA VAL A 45 9.48 14.10 -14.35
C VAL A 45 8.78 15.05 -13.39
N LYS A 46 8.02 16.03 -13.90
CA LYS A 46 7.26 16.97 -13.07
C LYS A 46 6.26 16.28 -12.13
N GLN A 47 5.54 15.26 -12.61
CA GLN A 47 4.60 14.51 -11.78
C GLN A 47 5.32 13.71 -10.67
N ILE A 48 6.46 13.10 -10.99
CA ILE A 48 7.27 12.34 -10.02
C ILE A 48 7.82 13.28 -8.97
N GLU A 49 8.37 14.42 -9.36
CA GLU A 49 8.90 15.42 -8.44
C GLU A 49 7.79 15.97 -7.53
N ALA A 50 6.64 16.36 -8.09
CA ALA A 50 5.49 16.80 -7.30
C ALA A 50 5.05 15.74 -6.28
N TRP A 51 5.07 14.46 -6.66
CA TRP A 51 4.79 13.36 -5.75
C TRP A 51 5.88 13.17 -4.69
N MET A 52 7.16 13.25 -5.07
CA MET A 52 8.30 13.12 -4.16
C MET A 52 8.36 14.20 -3.09
N PHE A 53 7.92 15.43 -3.43
CA PHE A 53 7.86 16.58 -2.53
C PHE A 53 6.54 16.72 -1.77
N SER A 54 5.62 15.77 -1.92
CA SER A 54 4.38 15.77 -1.13
C SER A 54 4.66 15.58 0.38
N ASP A 55 3.74 16.07 1.22
CA ASP A 55 3.85 16.01 2.68
C ASP A 55 4.16 14.61 3.23
N ARG A 56 3.71 13.57 2.54
CA ARG A 56 3.98 12.16 2.87
C ARG A 56 5.48 11.88 3.03
N PHE A 57 6.33 12.51 2.23
CA PHE A 57 7.76 12.24 2.14
C PHE A 57 8.62 13.34 2.75
N LYS A 58 8.05 14.26 3.54
CA LYS A 58 8.78 15.36 4.18
C LYS A 58 9.98 14.89 5.03
N ARG A 59 9.94 13.65 5.52
CA ARG A 59 11.00 13.03 6.34
C ARG A 59 11.81 11.96 5.60
N THR A 60 11.68 11.88 4.28
CA THR A 60 12.35 10.86 3.46
C THR A 60 13.47 11.52 2.67
N PHE A 61 14.72 11.15 2.97
CA PHE A 61 15.88 11.54 2.17
C PHE A 61 16.05 10.59 0.99
N ARG A 62 16.30 11.15 -0.20
CA ARG A 62 16.58 10.39 -1.44
C ARG A 62 17.87 10.95 -2.05
N ASN A 63 18.77 10.06 -2.44
CA ASN A 63 20.03 10.39 -3.12
C ASN A 63 19.92 10.33 -4.65
N TYR A 64 18.72 10.56 -5.19
CA TYR A 64 18.41 10.52 -6.62
C TYR A 64 17.28 11.50 -6.94
N ASN A 65 17.17 11.91 -8.20
CA ASN A 65 16.20 12.91 -8.65
C ASN A 65 14.98 12.27 -9.33
N GLY A 66 13.96 13.09 -9.61
CA GLY A 66 12.78 12.66 -10.36
C GLY A 66 13.12 12.18 -11.78
N GLU A 67 14.15 12.77 -12.41
CA GLU A 67 14.65 12.35 -13.72
C GLU A 67 15.22 10.94 -13.71
N ASP A 68 16.03 10.58 -12.69
CA ASP A 68 16.62 9.24 -12.59
C ASP A 68 15.53 8.16 -12.48
N VAL A 69 14.44 8.47 -11.78
CA VAL A 69 13.27 7.58 -11.68
C VAL A 69 12.48 7.55 -12.99
N ALA A 70 12.31 8.69 -13.66
CA ALA A 70 11.60 8.77 -14.94
C ALA A 70 12.32 7.98 -16.05
N ARG A 71 13.66 7.98 -16.04
CA ARG A 71 14.52 7.24 -16.96
C ARG A 71 14.33 5.72 -16.85
N LEU A 72 14.14 5.22 -15.63
CA LEU A 72 13.90 3.79 -15.37
C LEU A 72 12.44 3.38 -15.58
N ARG A 73 11.52 4.34 -15.65
CA ARG A 73 10.11 4.06 -15.96
C ARG A 73 9.92 3.90 -17.47
N GLY A 74 9.23 2.84 -17.85
CA GLY A 74 8.77 2.65 -19.22
C GLY A 74 7.90 3.79 -19.72
N SER A 75 7.73 3.86 -21.04
CA SER A 75 6.90 4.86 -21.72
C SER A 75 5.40 4.71 -21.46
N VAL A 76 4.97 3.50 -21.09
CA VAL A 76 3.57 3.14 -20.83
C VAL A 76 3.23 3.36 -19.36
N GLU A 77 2.15 4.10 -19.10
CA GLU A 77 1.63 4.25 -17.75
C GLU A 77 0.90 2.99 -17.29
N TRP A 78 1.39 2.41 -16.19
CA TRP A 78 0.73 1.29 -15.53
C TRP A 78 -0.30 1.81 -14.52
N PRO A 79 -1.49 1.17 -14.42
CA PRO A 79 -2.44 1.50 -13.36
C PRO A 79 -1.81 1.33 -11.97
N ARG A 80 -2.17 2.20 -11.03
CA ARG A 80 -1.67 2.10 -9.66
C ARG A 80 -2.08 0.76 -9.05
N PRO A 81 -1.15 -0.04 -8.50
CA PRO A 81 -1.48 -1.34 -7.93
C PRO A 81 -2.35 -1.17 -6.67
N ALA A 82 -3.11 -2.21 -6.31
CA ALA A 82 -3.92 -2.23 -5.07
C ALA A 82 -3.08 -1.95 -3.80
N SER A 83 -1.79 -2.28 -3.82
CA SER A 83 -0.85 -1.94 -2.74
C SER A 83 -0.67 -0.44 -2.52
N SER A 84 -0.88 0.40 -3.55
CA SER A 84 -0.85 1.86 -3.39
C SER A 84 -2.00 2.35 -2.50
N LEU A 85 -3.18 1.75 -2.62
CA LEU A 85 -4.36 2.06 -1.81
C LEU A 85 -4.12 1.70 -0.35
N THR A 86 -3.64 0.48 -0.08
CA THR A 86 -3.37 0.03 1.30
C THR A 86 -2.21 0.81 1.93
N ALA A 87 -1.18 1.18 1.17
CA ALA A 87 -0.08 2.04 1.65
C ALA A 87 -0.52 3.47 1.99
N ALA A 88 -1.58 3.98 1.36
CA ALA A 88 -2.17 5.26 1.72
C ALA A 88 -3.02 5.15 3.00
N LYS A 89 -3.87 4.12 3.09
CA LYS A 89 -4.66 3.83 4.29
C LYS A 89 -3.78 3.66 5.53
N LEU A 90 -2.68 2.90 5.40
CA LEU A 90 -1.72 2.68 6.49
C LEU A 90 -1.03 3.99 6.92
N PHE A 91 -0.70 4.86 5.96
CA PHE A 91 -0.06 6.14 6.28
C PHE A 91 -0.98 7.06 7.09
N GLU A 92 -2.24 7.19 6.67
CA GLU A 92 -3.24 7.96 7.42
C GLU A 92 -3.50 7.36 8.80
N LEU A 93 -3.57 6.02 8.90
CA LEU A 93 -3.71 5.32 10.18
C LEU A 93 -2.56 5.69 11.13
N ILE A 94 -1.30 5.51 10.71
CA ILE A 94 -0.13 5.80 11.54
C ILE A 94 -0.06 7.29 11.92
N LYS A 95 -0.44 8.18 11.01
CA LYS A 95 -0.50 9.62 11.28
C LYS A 95 -1.52 9.92 12.39
N SER A 96 -2.74 9.39 12.27
CA SER A 96 -3.79 9.59 13.27
C SER A 96 -3.44 8.99 14.64
N LEU A 97 -2.79 7.81 14.65
CA LEU A 97 -2.32 7.15 15.86
C LEU A 97 -1.24 7.98 16.56
N ARG A 98 -0.30 8.55 15.80
CA ARG A 98 0.73 9.46 16.32
C ARG A 98 0.13 10.72 16.93
N GLU A 99 -0.89 11.31 16.31
CA GLU A 99 -1.59 12.49 16.83
C GLU A 99 -2.35 12.18 18.14
N GLN A 100 -2.79 10.94 18.31
CA GLN A 100 -3.48 10.45 19.51
C GLN A 100 -2.55 9.84 20.57
N ASP A 101 -1.23 9.81 20.32
CA ASP A 101 -0.22 9.11 21.14
C ASP A 101 -0.59 7.64 21.43
N ARG A 102 -1.15 6.97 20.42
CA ARG A 102 -1.55 5.55 20.48
C ARG A 102 -0.74 4.71 19.51
N CYS A 103 -0.70 3.41 19.77
CA CYS A 103 -0.13 2.41 18.88
C CYS A 103 -1.20 1.42 18.43
N THR A 104 -1.07 0.93 17.20
CA THR A 104 -1.80 -0.24 16.73
C THR A 104 -0.94 -1.47 17.01
N VAL A 105 -1.57 -2.55 17.48
CA VAL A 105 -0.91 -3.81 17.77
C VAL A 105 -1.47 -4.88 16.85
N THR A 106 -0.58 -5.71 16.31
CA THR A 106 -0.93 -6.85 15.47
C THR A 106 0.10 -7.96 15.68
N PHE A 107 -0.17 -9.14 15.16
CA PHE A 107 0.72 -10.28 15.21
C PHE A 107 0.77 -10.97 13.83
N GLY A 108 1.68 -11.92 13.69
CA GLY A 108 1.90 -12.62 12.42
C GLY A 108 0.70 -13.46 11.99
N CYS A 109 0.13 -13.16 10.82
CA CYS A 109 -0.97 -13.92 10.24
C CYS A 109 -0.43 -15.09 9.42
N LEU A 110 -0.83 -16.31 9.78
CA LEU A 110 -0.41 -17.56 9.15
C LEU A 110 -1.22 -17.86 7.89
N ASP A 111 -2.55 -17.78 7.96
CA ASP A 111 -3.45 -18.20 6.89
C ASP A 111 -4.71 -17.30 6.75
N VAL A 112 -5.53 -17.59 5.73
CA VAL A 112 -6.75 -16.83 5.46
C VAL A 112 -7.80 -17.04 6.56
N ALA A 113 -7.83 -18.21 7.20
CA ALA A 113 -8.77 -18.47 8.28
C ALA A 113 -8.47 -17.56 9.49
N GLN A 114 -7.21 -17.48 9.91
CA GLN A 114 -6.74 -16.58 10.95
C GLN A 114 -6.98 -15.11 10.55
N LEU A 115 -6.73 -14.76 9.29
CA LEU A 115 -7.00 -13.42 8.78
C LEU A 115 -8.45 -12.98 9.00
N THR A 116 -9.44 -13.84 8.70
CA THR A 116 -10.86 -13.51 8.86
C THR A 116 -11.25 -13.22 10.30
N GLN A 117 -10.57 -13.84 11.27
CA GLN A 117 -10.78 -13.56 12.69
C GLN A 117 -10.01 -12.31 13.13
N MET A 118 -8.77 -12.14 12.65
CA MET A 118 -7.94 -10.98 12.98
C MET A 118 -8.55 -9.66 12.52
N VAL A 119 -9.16 -9.61 11.33
CA VAL A 119 -9.75 -8.38 10.77
C VAL A 119 -10.86 -7.79 11.65
N GLN A 120 -11.44 -8.58 12.56
CA GLN A 120 -12.46 -8.10 13.51
C GLN A 120 -11.86 -7.30 14.67
N PHE A 121 -10.59 -7.52 15.01
CA PHE A 121 -9.94 -6.96 16.21
C PHE A 121 -8.67 -6.15 15.92
N ALA A 122 -8.02 -6.38 14.78
CA ALA A 122 -6.77 -5.75 14.39
C ALA A 122 -6.94 -4.87 13.14
N GLU A 123 -6.35 -3.67 13.18
CA GLU A 123 -6.41 -2.70 12.08
C GLU A 123 -5.34 -2.96 11.01
N THR A 124 -4.28 -3.66 11.39
CA THR A 124 -3.12 -3.98 10.56
C THR A 124 -2.83 -5.48 10.60
N ILE A 125 -2.18 -5.98 9.55
CA ILE A 125 -1.78 -7.38 9.43
C ILE A 125 -0.28 -7.41 9.22
N TYR A 126 0.42 -8.23 10.00
CA TYR A 126 1.84 -8.48 9.85
C TYR A 126 2.07 -9.83 9.17
N VAL A 127 2.95 -9.86 8.17
CA VAL A 127 3.38 -11.07 7.48
C VAL A 127 4.81 -11.36 7.91
N SER A 128 5.02 -12.46 8.63
CA SER A 128 6.31 -12.79 9.24
C SER A 128 7.17 -13.66 8.31
N GLY A 129 8.42 -13.25 8.10
CA GLY A 129 9.44 -14.06 7.41
C GLY A 129 9.73 -15.37 8.14
N TRP A 130 9.76 -15.34 9.48
CA TRP A 130 9.91 -16.54 10.30
C TRP A 130 8.78 -17.56 10.08
N GLN A 131 7.52 -17.09 10.06
CA GLN A 131 6.36 -17.96 9.79
C GLN A 131 6.40 -18.48 8.35
N ALA A 132 6.86 -17.65 7.41
CA ALA A 132 7.04 -18.05 6.02
C ALA A 132 8.13 -19.14 5.87
N SER A 133 9.28 -19.00 6.52
CA SER A 133 10.35 -20.01 6.48
C SER A 133 9.89 -21.36 7.05
N SER A 134 9.12 -21.32 8.13
CA SER A 134 8.70 -22.55 8.83
C SER A 134 7.53 -23.27 8.15
N HIS A 135 6.61 -22.57 7.48
CA HIS A 135 5.34 -23.15 7.01
C HIS A 135 4.99 -22.84 5.53
N HIS A 136 5.58 -21.81 4.92
CA HIS A 136 5.16 -21.30 3.60
C HIS A 136 6.32 -21.08 2.62
N SER A 137 7.43 -21.82 2.77
CA SER A 137 8.47 -21.84 1.75
C SER A 137 7.90 -22.35 0.42
N THR A 138 8.16 -21.65 -0.67
CA THR A 138 7.70 -22.03 -2.02
C THR A 138 8.26 -23.37 -2.50
N LEU A 139 9.38 -23.83 -1.88
CA LEU A 139 9.96 -25.14 -2.09
C LEU A 139 9.32 -26.24 -1.23
N MET A 140 8.29 -25.91 -0.43
CA MET A 140 7.65 -26.77 0.58
C MET A 140 8.64 -27.40 1.57
N LYS A 141 9.85 -26.84 1.67
CA LYS A 141 10.87 -27.25 2.62
C LYS A 141 10.84 -26.28 3.80
N PRO A 142 10.44 -26.74 5.00
CA PRO A 142 10.52 -25.91 6.18
C PRO A 142 11.99 -25.62 6.51
N GLY A 143 12.25 -24.40 6.96
CA GLY A 143 13.59 -23.91 7.29
C GLY A 143 13.60 -23.12 8.60
N LEU A 144 14.81 -22.93 9.13
CA LEU A 144 15.04 -21.92 10.17
C LEU A 144 14.90 -20.51 9.55
N ASP A 145 14.76 -19.48 10.38
CA ASP A 145 14.64 -18.10 9.90
C ASP A 145 15.98 -17.54 9.41
N LEU A 146 16.38 -17.97 8.21
CA LEU A 146 17.63 -17.64 7.55
C LEU A 146 17.43 -16.93 6.21
N ALA A 147 16.17 -16.68 5.83
CA ALA A 147 15.81 -16.11 4.53
C ALA A 147 16.44 -16.84 3.32
N ASP A 148 16.60 -18.16 3.43
CA ASP A 148 17.12 -19.04 2.37
C ASP A 148 16.02 -19.57 1.42
N TYR A 149 14.77 -19.14 1.62
CA TYR A 149 13.65 -19.41 0.74
C TYR A 149 13.65 -18.49 -0.50
N PRO A 150 13.07 -18.92 -1.64
CA PRO A 150 12.99 -18.09 -2.85
C PRO A 150 12.22 -16.76 -2.64
N PHE A 151 12.65 -15.69 -3.33
CA PHE A 151 12.08 -14.34 -3.28
C PHE A 151 11.16 -13.99 -4.45
#